data_AF-A0A0M0JZ64-F1
#
_entry.id   AF-A0A0M0JZ64-F1
#
_cell.length_a   1.000
_cell.length_b   1.000
_cell.length_c   1.000
_cell.angle_alpha   90.00
_cell.angle_beta   90.00
_cell.angle_gamma   90.00
#
_symmetry.space_group_name_H-M   'P 1'
#
loop_
_entity.id
_entity.type
_entity.pdbx_description
1 polymer ?
#
loop_
_entity_poly.entity_id
_entity_poly.type
_entity_poly.pdbx_seq_one_letter_code
_entity_poly.pdbx_strand_id
1 'polypeptide(L)'
;MNTGYSFPSASSETFLEEKFTFQKNILKLQLQLERCYSDLAGSTGRPTIVVFDRGLRDCRVFMSEDEWARGLQELNMALPGGPIGRITDEYIYKRYDGVIHLVTAADGAEEHYKYGIVQDDRGGRVFRRETPSEAIEQDRKLQEAWQAHTHHVVVPNGGARGFVSKLEEATEAVLAIARLLHPTEARAALSRPYDCPLMAF
;
A
#
# COMPACT_ATOMS: atom_id res chain seq x y z
N MET A 1 -4.99 5.32 5.59
CA MET A 1 -5.27 5.38 7.04
C MET A 1 -6.06 6.65 7.35
N ASN A 2 -7.36 6.55 7.60
CA ASN A 2 -8.21 7.68 7.99
C ASN A 2 -8.03 7.93 9.49
N THR A 3 -7.15 8.85 9.87
CA THR A 3 -6.80 9.09 11.28
C THR A 3 -7.77 10.04 11.99
N GLY A 4 -8.80 10.56 11.30
CA GLY A 4 -9.68 11.61 11.85
C GLY A 4 -8.95 12.92 12.17
N TYR A 5 -7.64 12.99 11.89
CA TYR A 5 -6.82 14.16 12.09
C TYR A 5 -7.16 15.20 11.02
N SER A 6 -7.65 16.35 11.47
CA SER A 6 -7.87 17.50 10.59
C SER A 6 -6.62 18.35 10.61
N PHE A 7 -6.03 18.59 9.43
CA PHE A 7 -4.98 19.59 9.32
C PHE A 7 -5.55 20.98 9.64
N PRO A 8 -4.75 21.86 10.26
CA PRO A 8 -5.11 23.27 10.35
C PRO A 8 -5.27 23.87 8.95
N SER A 9 -5.93 25.03 8.87
CA SER A 9 -6.16 25.72 7.60
C SER A 9 -4.84 25.94 6.86
N ALA A 10 -4.84 25.74 5.54
CA ALA A 10 -3.67 25.92 4.67
C ALA A 10 -3.02 27.32 4.75
N SER A 11 -3.69 28.30 5.38
CA SER A 11 -3.20 29.65 5.67
C SER A 11 -2.31 29.75 6.92
N SER A 12 -2.12 28.67 7.68
CA SER A 12 -1.22 28.67 8.85
C SER A 12 0.25 28.63 8.39
N GLU A 13 1.10 29.44 9.01
CA GLU A 13 2.55 29.40 8.81
C GLU A 13 3.17 28.03 9.16
N THR A 14 2.51 27.26 10.04
CA THR A 14 2.94 25.93 10.48
C THR A 14 2.44 24.78 9.59
N PHE A 15 1.53 25.06 8.65
CA PHE A 15 0.79 24.03 7.92
C PHE A 15 1.71 23.02 7.21
N LEU A 16 2.78 23.51 6.57
CA LEU A 16 3.72 22.65 5.85
C LEU A 16 4.50 21.73 6.79
N GLU A 17 4.95 22.24 7.94
CA GLU A 17 5.67 21.44 8.93
C GLU A 17 4.75 20.41 9.61
N GLU A 18 3.49 20.76 9.85
CA GLU A 18 2.48 19.85 10.38
C GLU A 18 2.12 18.76 9.36
N LYS A 19 1.97 19.13 8.07
CA LYS A 19 1.80 18.19 6.96
C LYS A 19 2.98 17.22 6.87
N PHE A 20 4.21 17.74 6.92
CA PHE A 20 5.42 16.92 6.94
C PHE A 20 5.43 15.97 8.14
N THR A 21 5.16 16.49 9.34
CA THR A 21 5.10 15.70 10.57
C THR A 21 4.06 14.59 10.50
N PHE A 22 2.89 14.88 9.94
CA PHE A 22 1.86 13.87 9.70
C PHE A 22 2.36 12.77 8.77
N GLN A 23 2.87 13.12 7.59
CA GLN A 23 3.33 12.15 6.60
C GLN A 23 4.51 11.32 7.13
N LYS A 24 5.43 11.93 7.88
CA LYS A 24 6.51 11.22 8.59
C LYS A 24 5.98 10.19 9.60
N ASN A 25 4.96 10.53 10.38
CA ASN A 25 4.40 9.60 11.35
C ASN A 25 3.64 8.44 10.68
N ILE A 26 2.97 8.70 9.55
CA ILE A 26 2.39 7.64 8.72
C ILE A 26 3.48 6.70 8.22
N LEU A 27 4.59 7.23 7.68
CA LEU A 27 5.73 6.44 7.24
C LEU A 27 6.31 5.56 8.37
N LYS A 28 6.49 6.14 9.56
CA LYS A 28 6.98 5.40 10.74
C LYS A 28 6.03 4.28 11.17
N LEU A 29 4.72 4.57 11.20
CA LEU A 29 3.70 3.60 11.59
C LEU A 29 3.62 2.45 10.58
N GLN A 30 3.58 2.76 9.29
CA GLN A 30 3.57 1.76 8.22
C GLN A 30 4.78 0.83 8.35
N LEU A 31 5.98 1.36 8.57
CA LEU A 31 7.20 0.56 8.72
C LEU A 31 7.10 -0.40 9.92
N GLN A 32 6.55 0.09 11.04
CA GLN A 32 6.37 -0.72 12.22
C GLN A 32 5.33 -1.82 12.03
N LEU A 33 4.19 -1.51 11.39
CA LEU A 33 3.16 -2.50 11.06
C LEU A 33 3.72 -3.60 10.17
N GLU A 34 4.45 -3.23 9.13
CA GLU A 34 5.07 -4.20 8.23
C GLU A 34 6.04 -5.13 8.96
N ARG A 35 6.92 -4.58 9.82
CA ARG A 35 7.82 -5.40 10.65
C ARG A 35 7.06 -6.38 11.53
N CYS A 36 6.05 -5.91 12.25
CA CYS A 36 5.24 -6.77 13.11
C CYS A 36 4.56 -7.91 12.35
N TYR A 37 3.99 -7.63 11.18
CA TYR A 37 3.31 -8.66 10.37
C TYR A 37 4.30 -9.62 9.71
N SER A 38 5.45 -9.15 9.25
CA SER A 38 6.51 -10.02 8.74
C SER A 38 7.05 -10.95 9.82
N ASP A 39 7.29 -10.44 11.04
CA ASP A 39 7.74 -11.25 12.17
C ASP A 39 6.69 -12.31 12.56
N LEU A 40 5.41 -11.92 12.61
CA LEU A 40 4.31 -12.83 12.89
C LEU A 40 4.16 -13.91 11.81
N ALA A 41 4.26 -13.54 10.54
CA ALA A 41 4.21 -14.49 9.43
C ALA A 41 5.36 -15.51 9.52
N GLY A 42 6.56 -15.03 9.84
CA GLY A 42 7.75 -15.86 10.07
C GLY A 42 7.58 -16.83 11.24
N SER A 43 6.85 -16.44 12.30
CA SER A 43 6.62 -17.31 13.47
C SER A 43 5.62 -18.43 13.22
N THR A 44 4.87 -18.42 12.11
CA THR A 44 3.84 -19.45 11.83
C THR A 44 4.44 -20.80 11.47
N GLY A 45 5.68 -20.85 10.97
CA GLY A 45 6.29 -22.05 10.41
C GLY A 45 5.59 -22.57 9.15
N ARG A 46 4.79 -21.72 8.48
CA ARG A 46 4.01 -22.08 7.28
C ARG A 46 4.32 -21.10 6.15
N PRO A 47 4.32 -21.55 4.87
CA PRO A 47 4.29 -20.65 3.73
C PRO A 47 3.15 -19.64 3.89
N THR A 48 3.49 -18.36 3.97
CA THR A 48 2.55 -17.28 4.27
C THR A 48 2.82 -16.12 3.33
N ILE A 49 1.77 -15.63 2.68
CA ILE A 49 1.81 -14.38 1.92
C ILE A 49 1.26 -13.29 2.81
N VAL A 50 2.03 -12.22 3.02
CA VAL A 50 1.57 -11.04 3.75
C VAL A 50 1.22 -9.96 2.74
N VAL A 51 -0.04 -9.50 2.77
CA VAL A 51 -0.52 -8.43 1.90
C VAL A 51 -0.63 -7.15 2.73
N PHE A 52 0.04 -6.10 2.28
CA PHE A 52 -0.04 -4.78 2.90
C PHE A 52 -1.00 -3.89 2.09
N ASP A 53 -2.00 -3.33 2.76
CA ASP A 53 -2.80 -2.24 2.20
C ASP A 53 -1.98 -0.95 2.29
N ARG A 54 -1.54 -0.46 1.12
CA ARG A 54 -0.52 0.58 0.93
C ARG A 54 0.91 0.13 1.28
N GLY A 55 1.88 0.82 0.68
CA GLY A 55 3.31 0.64 0.98
C GLY A 55 4.00 1.94 1.39
N LEU A 56 5.19 1.83 1.96
CA LEU A 56 6.00 2.95 2.46
C LEU A 56 6.27 4.02 1.41
N ARG A 57 6.40 3.61 0.14
CA ARG A 57 6.69 4.52 -0.95
C ARG A 57 5.51 5.40 -1.35
N ASP A 58 4.29 5.04 -0.96
CA ASP A 58 3.11 5.88 -1.19
C ASP A 58 3.25 7.25 -0.51
N CYS A 59 3.92 7.30 0.65
CA CYS A 59 4.21 8.54 1.36
C CYS A 59 5.02 9.55 0.51
N ARG A 60 5.86 9.06 -0.40
CA ARG A 60 6.69 9.90 -1.28
C ARG A 60 5.84 10.77 -2.20
N VAL A 61 4.65 10.30 -2.61
CA VAL A 61 3.74 11.07 -3.49
C VAL A 61 3.18 12.31 -2.80
N PHE A 62 3.14 12.33 -1.46
CA PHE A 62 2.60 13.44 -0.68
C PHE A 62 3.67 14.41 -0.16
N MET A 63 4.94 14.13 -0.43
CA MET A 63 6.11 14.90 0.00
C MET A 63 6.87 15.45 -1.21
N SER A 64 7.58 16.57 -1.04
CA SER A 64 8.64 16.96 -1.96
C SER A 64 9.86 16.03 -1.83
N GLU A 65 10.81 16.09 -2.76
CA GLU A 65 12.06 15.31 -2.66
C GLU A 65 12.86 15.67 -1.39
N ASP A 66 12.89 16.96 -1.03
CA ASP A 66 13.57 17.44 0.19
C ASP A 66 12.87 16.95 1.46
N GLU A 67 11.53 16.99 1.47
CA GLU A 67 10.73 16.44 2.57
C GLU A 67 10.94 14.92 2.68
N TRP A 68 10.97 14.19 1.57
CA TRP A 68 11.23 12.75 1.56
C TRP A 68 12.62 12.42 2.13
N ALA A 69 13.66 13.12 1.65
CA ALA A 69 15.03 12.94 2.13
C ALA A 69 15.15 13.23 3.64
N ARG A 70 14.53 14.33 4.10
CA ARG A 70 14.44 14.68 5.52
C ARG A 70 13.69 13.61 6.32
N GLY A 71 12.56 13.11 5.80
CA GLY A 71 11.77 12.07 6.43
C GLY A 71 12.55 10.78 6.65
N LEU A 72 13.31 10.33 5.63
CA LEU A 72 14.21 9.17 5.75
C LEU A 72 15.34 9.42 6.74
N GLN A 73 15.94 10.61 6.75
CA GLN A 73 16.98 10.97 7.73
C GLN A 73 16.45 10.89 9.16
N GLU A 74 15.32 11.55 9.45
CA GLU A 74 14.70 11.54 10.77
C GLU A 74 14.27 10.14 11.20
N LEU A 75 13.76 9.31 10.27
CA LEU A 75 13.39 7.92 10.55
C LEU A 75 14.60 7.07 10.93
N ASN A 76 15.74 7.25 10.24
CA ASN A 76 17.00 6.59 10.56
C ASN A 76 17.56 7.03 11.93
N MET A 77 17.39 8.31 12.29
CA MET A 77 17.80 8.82 13.60
C MET A 77 16.90 8.30 14.74
N ALA A 78 15.60 8.14 14.49
CA ALA A 78 14.64 7.66 15.46
C ALA A 78 14.66 6.13 15.66
N LEU A 79 15.21 5.40 14.68
CA LEU A 79 15.38 3.94 14.73
C LEU A 79 16.87 3.56 14.57
N PRO A 80 17.77 4.07 15.44
CA PRO A 80 19.19 3.80 15.34
C PRO A 80 19.43 2.33 15.73
N GLY A 81 19.80 1.50 14.75
CA GLY A 81 20.20 0.11 15.00
C GLY A 81 19.13 -0.97 14.80
N GLY A 82 18.19 -0.80 13.88
CA GLY A 82 17.47 -1.97 13.35
C GLY A 82 18.45 -2.99 12.74
N PRO A 83 18.14 -4.30 12.76
CA PRO A 83 19.08 -5.36 12.34
C PRO A 83 19.58 -5.29 10.88
N ILE A 84 19.08 -4.35 10.07
CA ILE A 84 19.30 -4.25 8.62
C ILE A 84 19.54 -2.79 8.22
N GLY A 85 20.66 -2.20 8.62
CA GLY A 85 21.22 -0.98 8.00
C GLY A 85 20.35 0.29 7.96
N ARG A 86 20.77 1.25 7.12
CA ARG A 86 20.11 2.54 6.88
C ARG A 86 18.87 2.34 6.00
N ILE A 87 17.74 2.93 6.37
CA ILE A 87 16.53 3.01 5.55
C ILE A 87 16.83 3.95 4.36
N THR A 88 16.82 3.39 3.17
CA THR A 88 17.02 4.07 1.87
C THR A 88 15.90 3.71 0.91
N ASP A 89 15.80 4.39 -0.23
CA ASP A 89 14.89 3.99 -1.31
C ASP A 89 15.07 2.53 -1.74
N GLU A 90 16.32 2.10 -1.90
CA GLU A 90 16.67 0.73 -2.25
C GLU A 90 16.21 -0.27 -1.19
N TYR A 91 16.38 0.07 0.08
CA TYR A 91 15.86 -0.73 1.19
C TYR A 91 14.34 -0.85 1.08
N ILE A 92 13.63 0.27 0.88
CA ILE A 92 12.16 0.29 0.76
C ILE A 92 11.68 -0.59 -0.39
N TYR A 93 12.30 -0.49 -1.58
CA TYR A 93 11.95 -1.35 -2.71
C TYR A 93 12.11 -2.83 -2.38
N LYS A 94 13.24 -3.22 -1.77
CA LYS A 94 13.52 -4.62 -1.39
C LYS A 94 12.63 -5.19 -0.29
N ARG A 95 11.80 -4.37 0.37
CA ARG A 95 10.85 -4.87 1.37
C ARG A 95 9.67 -5.60 0.76
N TYR A 96 9.40 -5.37 -0.52
CA TYR A 96 8.27 -5.96 -1.21
C TYR A 96 8.79 -6.96 -2.24
N ASP A 97 8.23 -8.16 -2.21
CA ASP A 97 8.44 -9.14 -3.28
C ASP A 97 7.70 -8.70 -4.56
N GLY A 98 6.59 -7.97 -4.39
CA GLY A 98 5.71 -7.52 -5.45
C GLY A 98 4.84 -6.34 -5.02
N VAL A 99 4.48 -5.51 -6.00
CA VAL A 99 3.55 -4.38 -5.82
C VAL A 99 2.42 -4.56 -6.82
N ILE A 100 1.20 -4.73 -6.33
CA ILE A 100 0.00 -4.86 -7.16
C ILE A 100 -0.76 -3.55 -7.10
N HIS A 101 -0.70 -2.78 -8.19
CA HIS A 101 -1.40 -1.51 -8.30
C HIS A 101 -2.77 -1.73 -8.95
N LEU A 102 -3.83 -1.53 -8.17
CA LEU A 102 -5.20 -1.58 -8.66
C LEU A 102 -5.61 -0.18 -9.13
N VAL A 103 -5.76 0.00 -10.44
CA VAL A 103 -6.08 1.31 -11.04
C VAL A 103 -7.37 1.88 -10.45
N THR A 104 -7.39 3.14 -10.04
CA THR A 104 -8.62 3.79 -9.50
C THR A 104 -9.85 3.56 -10.37
N ALA A 105 -11.03 3.35 -9.78
CA ALA A 105 -12.26 3.19 -10.53
C ALA A 105 -12.58 4.40 -11.43
N ALA A 106 -12.07 5.60 -11.07
CA ALA A 106 -12.21 6.78 -11.91
C ALA A 106 -11.59 6.62 -13.31
N ASP A 107 -10.61 5.72 -13.49
CA ASP A 107 -10.00 5.42 -14.78
C ASP A 107 -10.59 4.13 -15.37
N GLY A 108 -11.55 4.25 -16.28
CA GLY A 108 -12.13 3.11 -17.01
C GLY A 108 -13.26 2.34 -16.31
N ALA A 109 -13.73 2.80 -15.15
CA ALA A 109 -14.92 2.30 -14.45
C ALA A 109 -15.65 3.42 -13.67
N GLU A 110 -15.74 4.61 -14.28
CA GLU A 110 -16.19 5.85 -13.61
C GLU A 110 -17.58 5.72 -12.99
N GLU A 111 -18.45 4.87 -13.55
CA GLU A 111 -19.77 4.53 -13.00
C GLU A 111 -19.72 3.94 -11.58
N HIS A 112 -18.58 3.39 -11.18
CA HIS A 112 -18.32 2.86 -9.84
C HIS A 112 -17.55 3.83 -8.93
N TYR A 113 -17.09 4.97 -9.47
CA TYR A 113 -16.40 5.99 -8.70
C TYR A 113 -17.39 6.94 -8.02
N LYS A 114 -17.24 7.12 -6.71
CA LYS A 114 -18.11 7.99 -5.90
C LYS A 114 -17.25 9.10 -5.29
N TYR A 115 -17.62 10.37 -5.51
CA TYR A 115 -17.00 11.56 -4.93
C TYR A 115 -18.03 12.52 -4.33
N GLY A 116 -17.59 13.44 -3.47
CA GLY A 116 -18.45 14.32 -2.69
C GLY A 116 -19.01 13.64 -1.43
N ILE A 117 -20.21 14.02 -1.01
CA ILE A 117 -20.91 13.38 0.12
C ILE A 117 -21.57 12.10 -0.39
N VAL A 118 -21.01 10.96 -0.03
CA VAL A 118 -21.44 9.65 -0.53
C VAL A 118 -21.71 8.70 0.63
N GLN A 119 -22.46 7.62 0.37
CA GLN A 119 -22.59 6.51 1.30
C GLN A 119 -21.53 5.45 0.98
N ASP A 120 -20.79 5.04 2.01
CA ASP A 120 -19.91 3.89 1.94
C ASP A 120 -20.72 2.58 1.90
N ASP A 121 -20.04 1.46 1.70
CA ASP A 121 -20.67 0.14 1.58
C ASP A 121 -21.26 -0.36 2.92
N ARG A 122 -21.00 0.36 4.02
CA ARG A 122 -21.57 0.13 5.36
C ARG A 122 -22.73 1.10 5.66
N GLY A 123 -23.14 1.93 4.70
CA GLY A 123 -24.21 2.91 4.85
C GLY A 123 -23.81 4.20 5.59
N GLY A 124 -22.52 4.36 5.91
CA GLY A 124 -21.98 5.57 6.55
C GLY A 124 -21.83 6.71 5.56
N ARG A 125 -22.16 7.95 5.98
CA ARG A 125 -21.86 9.13 5.16
C ARG A 125 -20.36 9.42 5.23
N VAL A 126 -19.72 9.42 4.08
CA VAL A 126 -18.30 9.75 3.94
C VAL A 126 -18.12 10.84 2.90
N PHE A 127 -17.22 11.77 3.16
CA PHE A 127 -16.82 12.77 2.18
C PHE A 127 -15.58 12.28 1.43
N ARG A 128 -15.68 12.15 0.11
CA ARG A 128 -14.56 11.85 -0.78
C ARG A 128 -14.24 13.10 -1.58
N ARG A 129 -13.03 13.63 -1.40
CA ARG A 129 -12.70 14.97 -1.87
C ARG A 129 -12.40 14.99 -3.36
N GLU A 130 -11.68 13.99 -3.82
CA GLU A 130 -11.09 13.94 -5.14
C GLU A 130 -12.19 13.76 -6.21
N THR A 131 -12.19 14.65 -7.19
CA THR A 131 -12.95 14.45 -8.44
C THR A 131 -12.37 13.27 -9.22
N PRO A 132 -13.12 12.67 -10.18
CA PRO A 132 -12.59 11.60 -11.02
C PRO A 132 -11.23 11.97 -11.66
N SER A 133 -11.09 13.17 -12.22
CA SER A 133 -9.84 13.66 -12.81
C SER A 133 -8.69 13.76 -11.80
N GLU A 134 -8.94 14.26 -10.60
CA GLU A 134 -7.92 14.35 -9.55
C GLU A 134 -7.51 12.96 -9.06
N ALA A 135 -8.45 12.03 -8.97
CA ALA A 135 -8.19 10.66 -8.58
C ALA A 135 -7.33 9.93 -9.62
N ILE A 136 -7.58 10.12 -10.91
CA ILE A 136 -6.75 9.57 -12.00
C ILE A 136 -5.33 10.13 -11.91
N GLU A 137 -5.18 11.45 -11.74
CA GLU A 137 -3.88 12.10 -11.63
C GLU A 137 -3.09 11.60 -10.41
N GLN A 138 -3.76 11.43 -9.27
CA GLN A 138 -3.14 10.90 -8.06
C GLN A 138 -2.76 9.41 -8.22
N ASP A 139 -3.59 8.62 -8.90
CA ASP A 139 -3.32 7.22 -9.19
C ASP A 139 -2.06 7.07 -10.05
N ARG A 140 -1.90 7.89 -11.10
CA ARG A 140 -0.70 7.92 -11.95
C ARG A 140 0.57 8.24 -11.16
N LYS A 141 0.52 9.22 -10.25
CA LYS A 141 1.67 9.54 -9.39
C LYS A 141 2.07 8.37 -8.49
N LEU A 142 1.10 7.59 -7.99
CA LEU A 142 1.37 6.38 -7.22
C LEU A 142 2.01 5.31 -8.10
N GLN A 143 1.52 5.10 -9.32
CA GLN A 143 2.15 4.17 -10.28
C GLN A 143 3.60 4.57 -10.57
N GLU A 144 3.86 5.86 -10.83
CA GLU A 144 5.20 6.40 -11.08
C GLU A 144 6.13 6.25 -9.88
N ALA A 145 5.63 6.41 -8.66
CA ALA A 145 6.41 6.18 -7.46
C ALA A 145 6.95 4.73 -7.42
N TRP A 146 6.17 3.75 -7.86
CA TRP A 146 6.55 2.34 -7.85
C TRP A 146 7.19 1.83 -9.15
N GLN A 147 7.33 2.66 -10.19
CA GLN A 147 7.76 2.23 -11.53
C GLN A 147 9.11 1.50 -11.57
N ALA A 148 10.03 1.79 -10.65
CA ALA A 148 11.35 1.15 -10.61
C ALA A 148 11.35 -0.20 -9.86
N HIS A 149 10.22 -0.62 -9.27
CA HIS A 149 10.12 -1.91 -8.60
C HIS A 149 9.97 -3.04 -9.63
N THR A 150 10.87 -4.03 -9.59
CA THR A 150 10.97 -5.11 -10.58
C THR A 150 9.66 -5.86 -10.83
N HIS A 151 8.87 -6.08 -9.76
CA HIS A 151 7.60 -6.80 -9.80
C HIS A 151 6.42 -5.86 -9.52
N HIS A 152 6.37 -4.73 -10.21
CA HIS A 152 5.22 -3.83 -10.19
C HIS A 152 4.21 -4.24 -11.27
N VAL A 153 3.03 -4.70 -10.85
CA VAL A 153 1.94 -5.13 -11.73
C VAL A 153 0.77 -4.16 -11.62
N VAL A 154 0.42 -3.52 -12.72
CA VAL A 154 -0.74 -2.62 -12.80
C VAL A 154 -1.93 -3.39 -13.34
N VAL A 155 -3.01 -3.45 -12.55
CA VAL A 155 -4.26 -4.13 -12.90
C VAL A 155 -5.31 -3.07 -13.29
N PRO A 156 -5.67 -2.97 -14.58
CA PRO A 156 -6.58 -1.95 -15.08
C PRO A 156 -8.04 -2.26 -14.71
N ASN A 157 -8.93 -1.32 -15.01
CA ASN A 157 -10.36 -1.59 -15.10
C ASN A 157 -10.71 -2.02 -16.53
N GLY A 158 -11.74 -2.85 -16.71
CA GLY A 158 -12.22 -3.25 -18.05
C GLY A 158 -12.23 -4.76 -18.34
N GLY A 159 -11.93 -5.61 -17.35
CA GLY A 159 -12.09 -7.05 -17.50
C GLY A 159 -13.54 -7.45 -17.79
N ALA A 160 -13.75 -8.54 -18.53
CA ALA A 160 -15.07 -8.97 -19.02
C ALA A 160 -16.10 -9.22 -17.90
N ARG A 161 -15.66 -9.50 -16.67
CA ARG A 161 -16.51 -9.67 -15.47
C ARG A 161 -16.42 -8.50 -14.49
N GLY A 162 -16.01 -7.32 -14.95
CA GLY A 162 -15.87 -6.12 -14.12
C GLY A 162 -14.90 -6.33 -12.96
N PHE A 163 -15.34 -6.01 -11.73
CA PHE A 163 -14.51 -6.11 -10.53
C PHE A 163 -14.01 -7.53 -10.23
N VAL A 164 -14.77 -8.58 -10.61
CA VAL A 164 -14.34 -9.97 -10.38
C VAL A 164 -13.08 -10.29 -11.19
N SER A 165 -13.03 -9.88 -12.46
CA SER A 165 -11.82 -10.05 -13.29
C SER A 165 -10.63 -9.36 -12.68
N LYS A 166 -10.84 -8.15 -12.15
CA LYS A 166 -9.78 -7.38 -11.48
C LYS A 166 -9.22 -8.10 -10.26
N LEU A 167 -10.08 -8.74 -9.45
CA LEU A 167 -9.65 -9.54 -8.30
C LEU A 167 -8.88 -10.80 -8.72
N GLU A 168 -9.33 -11.48 -9.77
CA GLU A 168 -8.66 -12.67 -10.30
C GLU A 168 -7.27 -12.33 -10.86
N GLU A 169 -7.16 -11.25 -11.64
CA GLU A 169 -5.89 -10.75 -12.18
C GLU A 169 -4.91 -10.35 -11.06
N ALA A 170 -5.39 -9.64 -10.04
CA ALA A 170 -4.59 -9.28 -8.89
C ALA A 170 -4.12 -10.53 -8.11
N THR A 171 -5.02 -11.50 -7.90
CA THR A 171 -4.70 -12.74 -7.20
C THR A 171 -3.66 -13.56 -7.96
N GLU A 172 -3.82 -13.72 -9.27
CA GLU A 172 -2.85 -14.45 -10.08
C GLU A 172 -1.50 -13.73 -10.12
N ALA A 173 -1.48 -12.39 -10.16
CA ALA A 173 -0.23 -11.62 -10.08
C ALA A 173 0.52 -11.88 -8.76
N VAL A 174 -0.18 -11.86 -7.63
CA VAL A 174 0.40 -12.21 -6.32
C VAL A 174 0.97 -13.63 -6.33
N LEU A 175 0.19 -14.61 -6.82
CA LEU A 175 0.61 -16.01 -6.85
C LEU A 175 1.78 -16.24 -7.82
N ALA A 176 1.81 -15.57 -8.96
CA ALA A 176 2.90 -15.66 -9.93
C ALA A 176 4.21 -15.14 -9.35
N ILE A 177 4.19 -14.00 -8.65
CA ILE A 177 5.36 -13.43 -7.96
C ILE A 177 5.83 -14.39 -6.85
N ALA A 178 4.92 -14.90 -6.03
CA ALA A 178 5.25 -15.85 -4.97
C ALA A 178 5.89 -17.13 -5.52
N ARG A 179 5.35 -17.70 -6.61
CA ARG A 179 5.92 -18.89 -7.27
C ARG A 179 7.29 -18.62 -7.89
N LEU A 180 7.51 -17.41 -8.41
CA LEU A 180 8.77 -17.01 -9.04
C LEU A 180 9.88 -16.82 -8.00
N LEU A 181 9.61 -16.05 -6.94
CA LEU A 181 10.62 -15.66 -5.96
C LEU A 181 10.80 -16.69 -4.84
N HIS A 182 9.73 -17.40 -4.47
CA HIS A 182 9.69 -18.35 -3.35
C HIS A 182 9.17 -19.74 -3.79
N PRO A 183 9.83 -20.41 -4.75
CA PRO A 183 9.34 -21.66 -5.36
C PRO A 183 9.28 -22.83 -4.38
N THR A 184 10.08 -22.82 -3.30
CA THR A 184 10.07 -23.87 -2.28
C THR A 184 8.83 -23.76 -1.41
N GLU A 185 8.55 -22.56 -0.93
CA GLU A 185 7.39 -22.19 -0.12
C GLU A 185 6.10 -22.41 -0.93
N ALA A 186 6.08 -22.00 -2.20
CA ALA A 186 4.95 -22.21 -3.09
C ALA A 186 4.62 -23.70 -3.29
N ARG A 187 5.64 -24.57 -3.47
CA ARG A 187 5.43 -26.02 -3.55
C ARG A 187 4.94 -26.60 -2.23
N ALA A 188 5.52 -26.16 -1.11
CA ALA A 188 5.12 -26.61 0.23
C ALA A 188 3.67 -26.22 0.55
N ALA A 189 3.18 -25.08 0.05
CA ALA A 189 1.79 -24.67 0.20
C ALA A 189 0.82 -25.61 -0.54
N LEU A 190 1.18 -26.07 -1.75
CA LEU A 190 0.34 -26.96 -2.56
C LEU A 190 0.28 -28.41 -2.02
N SER A 191 1.31 -28.86 -1.30
CA SER A 191 1.38 -30.23 -0.78
C SER A 191 0.63 -30.44 0.54
N ARG A 192 0.07 -29.38 1.15
CA ARG A 192 -0.62 -29.49 2.44
C ARG A 192 -2.13 -29.70 2.23
N PRO A 193 -2.75 -30.65 2.94
CA PRO A 193 -4.20 -30.75 2.96
C PRO A 193 -4.80 -29.47 3.54
N TYR A 194 -5.92 -29.01 2.98
CA TYR A 194 -6.69 -27.87 3.49
C TYR A 194 -7.34 -28.22 4.83
N ASP A 195 -6.56 -28.27 5.90
CA ASP A 195 -7.09 -28.26 7.27
C ASP A 195 -7.39 -26.81 7.67
N CYS A 196 -8.46 -26.26 7.09
CA CYS A 196 -9.06 -25.02 7.58
C CYS A 196 -10.42 -25.37 8.21
N PRO A 197 -10.49 -25.60 9.53
CA PRO A 197 -11.73 -25.34 10.22
C PRO A 197 -11.91 -23.81 10.16
N LEU A 198 -12.75 -23.35 9.24
CA LEU A 198 -13.28 -21.99 9.30
C LEU A 198 -13.89 -21.81 10.70
N MET A 199 -13.12 -21.22 11.62
CA MET A 199 -13.70 -20.66 12.84
C MET A 199 -14.56 -19.49 12.39
N ALA A 200 -15.86 -19.76 12.35
CA ALA A 200 -16.89 -18.74 12.35
C ALA A 200 -16.62 -17.79 13.52
N PHE A 201 -16.34 -16.53 13.19
CA PHE A 201 -16.48 -15.38 14.08
C PHE A 201 -17.38 -14.37 13.38
#